data_AF-A0A061GGS8-F1
#
_entry.id   AF-A0A061GGS8-F1
#
_cell.length_a   1.000
_cell.length_b   1.000
_cell.length_c   1.000
_cell.angle_alpha   90.00
_cell.angle_beta   90.00
_cell.angle_gamma   90.00
#
_symmetry.space_group_name_H-M   'P 1'
#
loop_
_entity.id
_entity.type
_entity.pdbx_description
1 polymer ?
#
loop_
_entity_poly.entity_id
_entity_poly.type
_entity_poly.pdbx_seq_one_letter_code
_entity_poly.pdbx_strand_id
1 'polypeptide(L)'
;MHAVELDHPTNDSIDENEPMQLVYVFYMSSIQKFFSINTFRSLHSCSTTKSYRSQSKQTMKLVKVFLMLALLMASAISLSAAAPSEEEPFVDNDDDASEVADDLLPSADGQEQPTSLRGASRFLAQKPRAVMTCNKYPRVCRVAGSPGPDCCKKKCVNVKTDRLNCGMCGKKCKYSEICCKGKCVNPMSHKRHCGGCNNQCSKGSKCLYGMCSYA
;
A
#
# COMPACT_ATOMS: atom_id res chain seq x y z
N MET A 1 22.00 -29.48 61.13
CA MET A 1 21.44 -30.75 60.64
C MET A 1 20.07 -30.43 60.04
N HIS A 2 20.00 -30.23 58.72
CA HIS A 2 18.74 -30.27 57.98
C HIS A 2 19.01 -31.06 56.71
N ALA A 3 18.24 -32.12 56.56
CA ALA A 3 18.37 -33.15 55.55
C ALA A 3 17.96 -32.64 54.17
N VAL A 4 18.63 -33.18 53.15
CA VAL A 4 18.34 -33.01 51.73
C VAL A 4 17.29 -34.05 51.37
N GLU A 5 16.13 -33.62 50.85
CA GLU A 5 15.10 -34.50 50.31
C GLU A 5 15.50 -34.90 48.88
N LEU A 6 15.70 -36.20 48.66
CA LEU A 6 15.94 -36.83 47.37
C LEU A 6 14.62 -37.42 46.90
N ASP A 7 14.00 -36.84 45.87
CA ASP A 7 12.89 -37.47 45.16
C ASP A 7 13.40 -38.25 43.94
N HIS A 8 13.08 -39.55 43.94
CA HIS A 8 13.27 -40.50 42.84
C HIS A 8 12.26 -40.25 41.70
N PRO A 9 12.66 -40.33 40.42
CA PRO A 9 11.71 -40.45 39.32
C PRO A 9 11.22 -41.90 39.19
N THR A 10 9.90 -42.10 39.19
CA THR A 10 9.23 -43.37 38.90
C THR A 10 9.18 -43.65 37.40
N ASN A 11 9.33 -44.94 37.09
CA ASN A 11 9.34 -45.59 35.79
C ASN A 11 8.14 -45.29 34.88
N ASP A 12 8.48 -45.11 33.59
CA ASP A 12 7.93 -45.73 32.39
C ASP A 12 6.42 -45.91 32.22
N SER A 13 5.90 -45.20 31.22
CA SER A 13 4.81 -45.67 30.35
C SER A 13 5.25 -45.40 28.91
N ILE A 14 5.87 -46.39 28.27
CA ILE A 14 6.25 -46.36 26.85
C ILE A 14 4.95 -46.55 26.05
N ASP A 15 4.45 -45.47 25.48
CA ASP A 15 3.35 -45.47 24.52
C ASP A 15 3.92 -45.82 23.14
N GLU A 16 3.70 -47.07 22.72
CA GLU A 16 4.09 -47.62 21.42
C GLU A 16 3.24 -47.01 20.28
N ASN A 17 3.44 -45.72 19.96
CA ASN A 17 2.84 -45.13 18.75
C ASN A 17 3.59 -43.94 18.12
N GLU A 18 4.88 -43.75 18.44
CA GLU A 18 5.65 -42.56 18.02
C GLU A 18 6.47 -42.60 16.69
N PRO A 19 6.40 -43.59 15.77
CA PRO A 19 7.21 -43.48 14.55
C PRO A 19 6.54 -42.67 13.41
N MET A 20 5.21 -42.47 13.41
CA MET A 20 4.51 -41.80 12.29
C MET A 20 4.53 -40.27 12.35
N GLN A 21 4.58 -39.66 13.55
CA GLN A 21 4.61 -38.20 13.70
C GLN A 21 5.97 -37.61 13.33
N LEU A 22 7.07 -38.26 13.71
CA LEU A 22 8.42 -37.81 13.36
C LEU A 22 8.63 -37.79 11.84
N VAL A 23 8.20 -38.85 11.13
CA VAL A 23 8.33 -38.91 9.66
C VAL A 23 7.56 -37.77 8.98
N TYR A 24 6.37 -37.42 9.47
CA TYR A 24 5.59 -36.30 8.93
C TYR A 24 6.26 -34.94 9.18
N VAL A 25 6.83 -34.71 10.36
CA VAL A 25 7.54 -33.47 10.71
C VAL A 25 8.84 -33.31 9.90
N PHE A 26 9.58 -34.41 9.68
CA PHE A 26 10.77 -34.41 8.81
C PHE A 26 10.41 -34.20 7.34
N TYR A 27 9.31 -34.80 6.86
CA TYR A 27 8.82 -34.63 5.50
C TYR A 27 8.38 -33.18 5.23
N MET A 28 7.59 -32.58 6.15
CA MET A 28 7.16 -31.18 6.05
C MET A 28 8.33 -30.19 6.17
N SER A 29 9.30 -30.45 7.05
CA SER A 29 10.52 -29.62 7.14
C SER A 29 11.39 -29.69 5.89
N SER A 30 11.43 -30.84 5.22
CA SER A 30 12.18 -31.03 3.98
C SER A 30 11.52 -30.30 2.79
N ILE A 31 10.18 -30.31 2.72
CA ILE A 31 9.41 -29.56 1.73
C ILE A 31 9.59 -28.04 1.92
N GLN A 32 9.58 -27.56 3.17
CA GLN A 32 9.79 -26.14 3.48
C GLN A 32 11.19 -25.64 3.08
N LYS A 33 12.22 -26.48 3.25
CA LYS A 33 13.59 -26.22 2.79
C LYS A 33 13.68 -26.23 1.25
N PHE A 34 12.97 -27.14 0.58
CA PHE A 34 12.95 -27.22 -0.89
C PHE A 34 12.27 -26.01 -1.54
N PHE A 35 11.18 -25.51 -0.96
CA PHE A 35 10.53 -24.27 -1.39
C PHE A 35 11.41 -23.03 -1.19
N SER A 36 12.21 -22.98 -0.11
CA SER A 36 13.15 -21.88 0.15
C SER A 36 14.33 -21.87 -0.83
N ILE A 37 14.84 -23.04 -1.24
CA ILE A 37 15.94 -23.16 -2.22
C ILE A 37 15.47 -22.71 -3.62
N ASN A 38 14.25 -23.09 -4.02
CA ASN A 38 13.71 -22.71 -5.34
C ASN A 38 13.29 -21.23 -5.43
N THR A 39 12.86 -20.60 -4.32
CA THR A 39 12.66 -19.14 -4.29
C THR A 39 13.99 -18.37 -4.32
N PHE A 40 15.06 -18.91 -3.73
CA PHE A 40 16.39 -18.30 -3.79
C PHE A 40 17.00 -18.31 -5.20
N ARG A 41 16.80 -19.40 -5.97
CA ARG A 41 17.33 -19.50 -7.34
C ARG A 41 16.63 -18.54 -8.32
N SER A 42 15.41 -18.10 -8.02
CA SER A 42 14.67 -17.09 -8.79
C SER A 42 15.14 -15.65 -8.55
N LEU A 43 15.81 -15.37 -7.42
CA LEU A 43 16.23 -14.01 -7.05
C LEU A 43 17.66 -13.67 -7.48
N HIS A 44 18.46 -14.64 -7.95
CA HIS A 44 19.86 -14.42 -8.34
C HIS A 44 20.13 -14.32 -9.85
N SER A 45 19.09 -14.32 -10.70
CA SER A 45 19.21 -14.04 -12.13
C SER A 45 18.69 -12.65 -12.48
N CYS A 46 19.37 -11.61 -12.00
CA CYS A 46 19.31 -10.29 -12.59
C CYS A 46 20.70 -9.90 -13.09
N SER A 47 21.04 -10.38 -14.29
CA SER A 47 22.06 -9.75 -15.13
C SER A 47 21.87 -10.17 -16.60
N THR A 48 21.83 -9.14 -17.44
CA THR A 48 21.93 -9.13 -18.91
C THR A 48 20.64 -9.31 -19.73
N THR A 49 20.17 -8.17 -20.21
CA THR A 49 19.06 -7.89 -21.13
C THR A 49 19.33 -8.37 -22.58
N LYS A 50 19.66 -9.65 -22.79
CA LYS A 50 19.81 -10.20 -24.15
C LYS A 50 19.22 -11.59 -24.41
N SER A 51 18.59 -12.23 -23.42
CA SER A 51 18.03 -13.59 -23.56
C SER A 51 16.52 -13.71 -23.28
N TYR A 52 15.74 -12.62 -23.40
CA TYR A 52 14.30 -12.65 -23.07
C TYR A 52 13.36 -13.06 -24.23
N ARG A 53 13.88 -13.35 -25.43
CA ARG A 53 13.05 -13.75 -26.59
C ARG A 53 12.89 -15.27 -26.75
N SER A 54 13.77 -16.07 -26.16
CA SER A 54 13.74 -17.54 -26.27
C SER A 54 13.00 -18.21 -25.12
N GLN A 55 12.94 -17.58 -23.94
CA GLN A 55 12.40 -18.21 -22.72
C GLN A 55 10.87 -18.08 -22.58
N SER A 56 10.22 -17.15 -23.31
CA SER A 56 8.75 -17.00 -23.28
C SER A 56 8.00 -18.12 -24.03
N LYS A 57 8.60 -18.73 -25.05
CA LYS A 57 7.96 -19.81 -25.81
C LYS A 57 7.85 -21.11 -25.01
N GLN A 58 8.75 -21.33 -24.06
CA GLN A 58 8.82 -22.57 -23.29
C GLN A 58 7.90 -22.52 -22.05
N THR A 59 7.75 -21.35 -21.42
CA THR A 59 6.78 -21.14 -20.33
C THR A 59 5.34 -21.16 -20.82
N MET A 60 5.05 -20.65 -22.02
CA MET A 60 3.70 -20.72 -22.60
C MET A 60 3.26 -22.15 -22.93
N LYS A 61 4.18 -23.07 -23.25
CA LYS A 61 3.84 -24.49 -23.45
C LYS A 61 3.43 -25.16 -22.14
N LEU A 62 4.17 -24.91 -21.06
CA LEU A 62 3.86 -25.45 -19.73
C LEU A 62 2.54 -24.90 -19.18
N VAL A 63 2.28 -23.60 -19.34
CA VAL A 63 0.99 -22.99 -18.94
C VAL A 63 -0.18 -23.55 -19.74
N LYS A 64 -0.01 -23.79 -21.05
CA LYS A 64 -1.05 -24.42 -21.88
C LYS A 64 -1.31 -25.87 -21.47
N VAL A 65 -0.27 -26.66 -21.15
CA VAL A 65 -0.45 -28.04 -20.66
C VAL A 65 -1.19 -28.07 -19.33
N PHE A 66 -0.88 -27.16 -18.40
CA PHE A 66 -1.61 -27.03 -17.14
C PHE A 66 -3.09 -26.65 -17.34
N LEU A 67 -3.38 -25.71 -18.25
CA LEU A 67 -4.77 -25.33 -18.57
C LEU A 67 -5.56 -26.48 -19.21
N MET A 68 -4.93 -27.27 -20.09
CA MET A 68 -5.59 -28.44 -20.69
C MET A 68 -5.86 -29.54 -19.65
N LEU A 69 -4.93 -29.78 -18.73
CA LEU A 69 -5.14 -30.73 -17.63
C LEU A 69 -6.24 -30.28 -16.66
N ALA A 70 -6.33 -28.98 -16.36
CA ALA A 70 -7.40 -28.44 -15.53
C ALA A 70 -8.79 -28.59 -16.17
N LEU A 71 -8.90 -28.38 -17.49
CA LEU A 71 -10.15 -28.57 -18.23
C LEU A 71 -10.58 -30.04 -18.30
N LEU A 72 -9.63 -30.98 -18.41
CA LEU A 72 -9.92 -32.42 -18.37
C LEU A 72 -10.45 -32.86 -16.99
N MET A 73 -9.90 -32.31 -15.91
CA MET A 73 -10.39 -32.61 -14.55
C MET A 73 -11.77 -31.98 -14.29
N ALA A 74 -12.09 -30.84 -14.91
CA ALA A 74 -13.42 -30.23 -14.82
C ALA A 74 -14.51 -31.04 -15.56
N SER A 75 -14.13 -31.79 -16.61
CA SER A 75 -15.08 -32.67 -17.32
C SER A 75 -15.42 -33.98 -16.59
N ALA A 76 -14.80 -34.26 -15.44
CA ALA A 76 -15.04 -35.47 -14.66
C ALA A 76 -16.16 -35.35 -13.61
N ILE A 77 -16.84 -34.20 -13.52
CA ILE A 77 -17.99 -34.01 -12.61
C ILE A 77 -19.22 -33.67 -13.46
N SER A 78 -19.82 -34.68 -14.06
CA SER A 78 -21.19 -34.58 -14.61
C SER A 78 -21.82 -35.97 -14.64
N LEU A 79 -22.24 -36.49 -13.48
CA LEU A 79 -23.33 -37.44 -13.41
C LEU A 79 -24.23 -37.08 -12.21
N SER A 80 -25.55 -37.03 -12.49
CA SER A 80 -26.74 -36.77 -11.63
C SER A 80 -27.32 -35.35 -11.84
N ALA A 81 -28.24 -35.10 -12.78
CA ALA A 81 -29.71 -35.36 -12.76
C ALA A 81 -30.41 -34.66 -11.57
N ALA A 82 -31.49 -33.84 -11.65
CA ALA A 82 -32.44 -33.49 -12.70
C ALA A 82 -33.23 -32.19 -12.36
N ALA A 83 -33.71 -31.51 -13.41
CA ALA A 83 -34.95 -30.70 -13.58
C ALA A 83 -35.18 -29.29 -12.92
N PRO A 84 -36.00 -28.41 -13.56
CA PRO A 84 -35.99 -26.94 -13.43
C PRO A 84 -37.28 -26.33 -12.83
N SER A 85 -37.20 -25.05 -12.42
CA SER A 85 -38.33 -24.10 -12.29
C SER A 85 -37.73 -22.70 -12.12
N GLU A 86 -37.71 -21.86 -13.15
CA GLU A 86 -38.71 -20.79 -13.40
C GLU A 86 -38.83 -19.82 -12.21
N GLU A 87 -38.39 -18.58 -12.43
CA GLU A 87 -39.14 -17.32 -12.23
C GLU A 87 -38.19 -16.15 -11.87
N GLU A 88 -38.06 -15.22 -12.83
CA GLU A 88 -37.67 -13.81 -12.65
C GLU A 88 -38.68 -13.11 -11.72
N PRO A 89 -38.30 -12.05 -10.96
CA PRO A 89 -38.40 -10.72 -11.56
C PRO A 89 -37.39 -9.65 -11.09
N PHE A 90 -37.09 -8.79 -12.06
CA PHE A 90 -36.79 -7.35 -11.99
C PHE A 90 -37.28 -6.61 -10.74
N VAL A 91 -36.40 -5.77 -10.16
CA VAL A 91 -36.76 -4.43 -9.66
C VAL A 91 -35.58 -3.47 -9.89
N ASP A 92 -35.75 -2.52 -10.81
CA ASP A 92 -34.93 -1.33 -10.96
C ASP A 92 -35.03 -0.46 -9.70
N ASN A 93 -33.90 0.05 -9.20
CA ASN A 93 -33.91 1.16 -8.25
C ASN A 93 -33.16 2.34 -8.89
N ASP A 94 -33.95 3.29 -9.37
CA ASP A 94 -33.54 4.66 -9.64
C ASP A 94 -33.33 5.39 -8.31
N ASP A 95 -32.08 5.74 -7.99
CA ASP A 95 -31.81 6.71 -6.92
C ASP A 95 -31.52 8.08 -7.54
N ASP A 96 -32.57 8.90 -7.51
CA ASP A 96 -32.59 10.32 -7.87
C ASP A 96 -31.78 11.16 -6.86
N ALA A 97 -31.30 12.29 -7.37
CA ALA A 97 -30.59 13.31 -6.64
C ALA A 97 -31.47 13.90 -5.52
N SER A 98 -30.87 14.10 -4.35
CA SER A 98 -31.37 15.11 -3.42
C SER A 98 -30.21 15.98 -2.94
N GLU A 99 -30.32 17.24 -3.33
CA GLU A 99 -29.62 18.37 -2.74
C GLU A 99 -30.06 18.51 -1.28
N VAL A 100 -29.09 18.65 -0.38
CA VAL A 100 -29.30 19.33 0.91
C VAL A 100 -28.10 20.21 1.18
N ALA A 101 -28.35 21.50 1.01
CA ALA A 101 -27.59 22.55 1.65
C ALA A 101 -27.96 22.52 3.14
N ASP A 102 -26.97 22.42 4.02
CA ASP A 102 -27.11 22.93 5.37
C ASP A 102 -25.75 23.40 5.92
N ASP A 103 -25.85 24.55 6.57
CA ASP A 103 -24.81 25.39 7.15
C ASP A 103 -23.90 24.69 8.17
N LEU A 104 -22.66 25.16 8.27
CA LEU A 104 -22.07 25.75 9.50
C LEU A 104 -20.53 25.86 9.41
N LEU A 105 -20.06 27.09 9.67
CA LEU A 105 -18.66 27.56 9.76
C LEU A 105 -17.81 26.82 10.83
N PRO A 106 -16.48 27.01 10.82
CA PRO A 106 -15.92 28.01 11.73
C PRO A 106 -14.88 28.96 11.12
N SER A 107 -14.92 30.18 11.67
CA SER A 107 -14.05 31.34 11.49
C SER A 107 -12.56 31.07 11.71
N ALA A 108 -11.71 31.82 11.02
CA ALA A 108 -10.39 32.20 11.51
C ALA A 108 -10.13 33.67 11.17
N ASP A 109 -9.68 34.35 12.21
CA ASP A 109 -9.56 35.78 12.44
C ASP A 109 -8.50 36.47 11.58
N GLY A 110 -8.64 37.79 11.43
CA GLY A 110 -7.77 38.65 10.64
C GLY A 110 -8.40 40.02 10.42
N GLN A 111 -8.30 40.85 11.46
CA GLN A 111 -8.80 42.21 11.56
C GLN A 111 -8.34 43.11 10.40
N GLU A 112 -9.25 43.94 9.88
CA GLU A 112 -9.12 45.41 9.82
C GLU A 112 -10.44 46.04 9.32
N GLN A 113 -10.97 47.00 10.08
CA GLN A 113 -12.24 47.70 9.84
C GLN A 113 -12.05 49.01 9.05
N PRO A 114 -13.14 49.64 8.54
CA PRO A 114 -13.16 50.37 7.27
C PRO A 114 -12.93 51.89 7.44
N THR A 115 -12.53 52.55 6.36
CA THR A 115 -12.72 54.00 6.25
C THR A 115 -13.46 54.37 4.96
N SER A 116 -14.50 55.18 5.18
CA SER A 116 -15.02 56.21 4.29
C SER A 116 -16.05 55.83 3.20
N LEU A 117 -17.30 56.21 3.50
CA LEU A 117 -18.37 56.48 2.55
C LEU A 117 -18.00 57.66 1.63
N ARG A 118 -17.98 57.45 0.31
CA ARG A 118 -18.38 58.46 -0.67
C ARG A 118 -18.98 57.78 -1.90
N GLY A 119 -20.18 58.23 -2.25
CA GLY A 119 -21.06 57.59 -3.20
C GLY A 119 -20.53 57.61 -4.64
N ALA A 120 -20.79 56.50 -5.33
CA ALA A 120 -21.12 56.47 -6.74
C ALA A 120 -21.94 55.20 -6.97
N SER A 121 -23.08 55.37 -7.63
CA SER A 121 -24.01 54.33 -8.07
C SER A 121 -23.27 53.10 -8.59
N ARG A 122 -23.42 51.97 -7.90
CA ARG A 122 -22.83 50.68 -8.29
C ARG A 122 -23.93 49.64 -8.42
N PHE A 123 -24.85 49.95 -9.33
CA PHE A 123 -25.82 49.03 -9.93
C PHE A 123 -25.21 48.17 -11.05
N LEU A 124 -23.89 48.03 -11.10
CA LEU A 124 -23.28 46.90 -11.81
C LEU A 124 -23.19 45.76 -10.81
N ALA A 125 -24.14 44.83 -10.94
CA ALA A 125 -24.16 43.54 -10.28
C ALA A 125 -22.73 42.99 -10.17
N GLN A 126 -22.18 43.01 -8.95
CA GLN A 126 -20.92 42.37 -8.65
C GLN A 126 -21.15 40.87 -8.86
N LYS A 127 -20.88 40.39 -10.08
CA LYS A 127 -20.70 38.95 -10.29
C LYS A 127 -19.68 38.52 -9.24
N PRO A 128 -20.02 37.60 -8.31
CA PRO A 128 -19.07 37.18 -7.30
C PRO A 128 -17.81 36.71 -8.03
N ARG A 129 -16.66 37.30 -7.71
CA ARG A 129 -15.37 36.86 -8.26
C ARG A 129 -15.29 35.37 -7.96
N ALA A 130 -15.39 34.54 -9.00
CA ALA A 130 -15.35 33.10 -8.83
C ALA A 130 -14.01 32.74 -8.18
N VAL A 131 -14.05 32.24 -6.96
CA VAL A 131 -12.83 31.79 -6.27
C VAL A 131 -12.29 30.60 -7.05
N MET A 132 -11.15 30.79 -7.71
CA MET A 132 -10.49 29.76 -8.52
C MET A 132 -9.78 28.75 -7.61
N THR A 133 -10.56 27.91 -6.92
CA THR A 133 -10.03 26.85 -6.06
C THR A 133 -9.70 25.59 -6.87
N CYS A 134 -8.72 24.82 -6.42
CA CYS A 134 -8.31 23.62 -7.14
C CYS A 134 -9.36 22.49 -7.11
N ASN A 135 -10.29 22.50 -6.13
CA ASN A 135 -11.38 21.53 -6.07
C ASN A 135 -12.31 21.66 -7.29
N LYS A 136 -12.51 22.89 -7.78
CA LYS A 136 -13.32 23.18 -8.98
C LYS A 136 -12.47 23.24 -10.24
N TYR A 137 -11.22 23.70 -10.12
CA TYR A 137 -10.30 23.89 -11.24
C TYR A 137 -8.96 23.18 -10.99
N PRO A 138 -8.89 21.84 -11.11
CA PRO A 138 -7.69 21.06 -10.75
C PRO A 138 -6.45 21.43 -11.57
N ARG A 139 -6.64 22.02 -12.77
CA ARG A 139 -5.55 22.47 -13.63
C ARG A 139 -4.69 23.58 -13.00
N VAL A 140 -5.23 24.35 -12.05
CA VAL A 140 -4.49 25.43 -11.38
C VAL A 140 -3.24 24.91 -10.64
N CYS A 141 -3.28 23.67 -10.16
CA CYS A 141 -2.14 23.04 -9.48
C CYS A 141 -1.07 22.49 -10.43
N ARG A 142 -1.34 22.39 -11.73
CA ARG A 142 -0.36 21.87 -12.69
C ARG A 142 0.44 22.96 -13.39
N VAL A 143 0.10 24.22 -13.12
CA VAL A 143 0.81 25.39 -13.65
C VAL A 143 2.19 25.49 -12.99
N ALA A 144 3.20 25.90 -13.76
CA ALA A 144 4.54 26.15 -13.25
C ALA A 144 4.50 27.23 -12.14
N GLY A 145 5.24 27.00 -11.05
CA GLY A 145 5.26 27.89 -9.88
C GLY A 145 4.16 27.62 -8.86
N SER A 146 3.23 26.70 -9.12
CA SER A 146 2.32 26.21 -8.08
C SER A 146 3.09 25.36 -7.05
N PRO A 147 2.62 25.29 -5.78
CA PRO A 147 3.30 24.51 -4.74
C PRO A 147 3.34 22.99 -5.00
N GLY A 148 2.50 22.50 -5.90
CA GLY A 148 2.50 21.11 -6.33
C GLY A 148 1.25 20.74 -7.12
N PRO A 149 1.27 19.57 -7.78
CA PRO A 149 0.24 19.14 -8.72
C PRO A 149 -1.06 18.64 -8.07
N ASP A 150 -1.05 18.39 -6.77
CA ASP A 150 -2.14 17.71 -6.06
C ASP A 150 -3.02 18.71 -5.34
N CYS A 151 -4.34 18.56 -5.47
CA CYS A 151 -5.29 19.41 -4.77
C CYS A 151 -5.72 18.79 -3.44
N CYS A 152 -5.37 19.44 -2.33
CA CYS A 152 -5.77 19.05 -0.98
C CYS A 152 -6.49 20.22 -0.30
N LYS A 153 -7.78 20.04 0.04
CA LYS A 153 -8.61 21.04 0.74
C LYS A 153 -8.53 22.44 0.10
N LYS A 154 -8.80 22.54 -1.21
CA LYS A 154 -8.75 23.79 -2.01
C LYS A 154 -7.33 24.39 -2.19
N LYS A 155 -6.27 23.75 -1.67
CA LYS A 155 -4.87 24.18 -1.82
C LYS A 155 -4.09 23.21 -2.69
N CYS A 156 -3.18 23.73 -3.50
CA CYS A 156 -2.23 22.92 -4.25
C CYS A 156 -1.06 22.53 -3.34
N VAL A 157 -0.71 21.25 -3.34
CA VAL A 157 0.41 20.68 -2.57
C VAL A 157 1.10 19.61 -3.41
N ASN A 158 2.27 19.16 -2.98
CA ASN A 158 2.98 18.06 -3.62
C ASN A 158 3.01 16.87 -2.68
N VAL A 159 2.18 15.85 -2.95
CA VAL A 159 2.11 14.67 -2.07
C VAL A 159 3.40 13.86 -2.05
N LYS A 160 4.34 14.12 -2.95
CA LYS A 160 5.61 13.39 -3.01
C LYS A 160 6.68 13.95 -2.06
N THR A 161 6.52 15.19 -1.62
CA THR A 161 7.52 15.93 -0.84
C THR A 161 6.96 16.62 0.39
N ASP A 162 5.66 16.94 0.41
CA ASP A 162 5.01 17.57 1.53
C ASP A 162 4.84 16.57 2.70
N ARG A 163 5.47 16.89 3.84
CA ARG A 163 5.42 16.09 5.06
C ARG A 163 4.01 15.98 5.65
N LEU A 164 3.14 16.96 5.39
CA LEU A 164 1.78 16.99 5.92
C LEU A 164 0.76 16.29 5.01
N ASN A 165 1.14 16.00 3.77
CA ASN A 165 0.29 15.39 2.74
C ASN A 165 1.03 14.25 2.01
N CYS A 166 1.83 13.46 2.73
CA CYS A 166 2.76 12.53 2.13
C CYS A 166 2.07 11.28 1.57
N GLY A 167 2.09 11.14 0.25
CA GLY A 167 1.47 10.05 -0.51
C GLY A 167 -0.03 10.23 -0.73
N MET A 168 -0.72 11.00 0.13
CA MET A 168 -2.12 11.39 0.00
C MET A 168 -2.42 12.61 0.87
N CYS A 169 -3.50 13.33 0.56
CA CYS A 169 -3.94 14.48 1.33
C CYS A 169 -4.17 14.13 2.81
N GLY A 170 -3.65 14.96 3.71
CA GLY A 170 -3.80 14.81 5.16
C GLY A 170 -2.95 13.72 5.82
N LYS A 171 -2.22 12.90 5.05
CA LYS A 171 -1.30 11.90 5.61
C LYS A 171 -0.01 12.57 6.08
N LYS A 172 0.05 12.83 7.38
CA LYS A 172 1.22 13.43 8.03
C LYS A 172 2.26 12.36 8.38
N CYS A 173 3.53 12.62 8.07
CA CYS A 173 4.63 11.79 8.57
C CYS A 173 4.89 12.03 10.06
N LYS A 174 5.52 11.07 10.74
CA LYS A 174 5.94 11.22 12.15
C LYS A 174 7.00 12.32 12.30
N TYR A 175 7.18 12.83 13.52
CA TYR A 175 8.09 13.97 13.78
C TYR A 175 9.50 13.78 13.18
N SER A 176 10.08 12.59 13.36
CA SER A 176 11.41 12.23 12.85
C SER A 176 11.43 11.77 11.39
N GLU A 177 10.31 11.83 10.67
CA GLU A 177 10.19 11.37 9.29
C GLU A 177 10.01 12.53 8.31
N ILE A 178 10.55 12.33 7.12
CA ILE A 178 10.40 13.21 5.96
C ILE A 178 9.61 12.49 4.86
N CYS A 179 8.99 13.26 3.97
CA CYS A 179 8.29 12.70 2.81
C CYS A 179 9.25 12.56 1.62
N CYS A 180 9.55 11.32 1.24
CA CYS A 180 10.35 11.01 0.06
C CYS A 180 9.53 10.20 -0.92
N LYS A 181 9.27 10.75 -2.10
CA LYS A 181 8.53 10.07 -3.18
C LYS A 181 7.17 9.53 -2.71
N GLY A 182 6.50 10.28 -1.83
CA GLY A 182 5.18 9.92 -1.29
C GLY A 182 5.21 8.87 -0.18
N LYS A 183 6.39 8.60 0.40
CA LYS A 183 6.56 7.70 1.54
C LYS A 183 7.23 8.44 2.69
N CYS A 184 6.71 8.24 3.88
CA CYS A 184 7.36 8.70 5.10
C CYS A 184 8.55 7.80 5.40
N VAL A 185 9.73 8.40 5.52
CA VAL A 185 10.98 7.69 5.82
C VAL A 185 11.74 8.47 6.88
N ASN A 186 12.43 7.76 7.77
CA ASN A 186 13.26 8.38 8.79
C ASN A 186 14.68 8.60 8.25
N PRO A 187 15.12 9.84 8.00
CA PRO A 187 16.43 10.07 7.43
C PRO A 187 17.57 9.76 8.39
N MET A 188 17.31 9.53 9.68
CA MET A 188 18.35 9.26 10.67
C MET A 188 18.83 7.81 10.65
N SER A 189 18.02 6.88 10.12
CA SER A 189 18.31 5.44 10.10
C SER A 189 18.07 4.77 8.75
N HIS A 190 17.35 5.42 7.84
CA HIS A 190 17.00 4.79 6.57
C HIS A 190 18.17 4.78 5.57
N LYS A 191 18.69 3.59 5.24
CA LYS A 191 19.87 3.40 4.39
C LYS A 191 19.82 4.11 3.02
N ARG A 192 18.64 4.19 2.39
CA ARG A 192 18.46 4.82 1.07
C ARG A 192 18.05 6.31 1.12
N HIS A 193 17.83 6.84 2.31
CA HIS A 193 17.35 8.20 2.54
C HIS A 193 18.12 8.85 3.71
N CYS A 194 19.40 8.55 3.84
CA CYS A 194 20.19 8.93 5.00
C CYS A 194 20.49 10.44 5.00
N GLY A 195 20.08 11.18 6.03
CA GLY A 195 20.19 12.64 6.07
C GLY A 195 19.28 13.40 5.10
N GLY A 196 18.60 12.72 4.17
CA GLY A 196 17.74 13.34 3.18
C GLY A 196 17.21 12.39 2.10
N CYS A 197 16.28 12.86 1.28
CA CYS A 197 15.69 12.01 0.23
C CYS A 197 16.70 11.60 -0.84
N ASN A 198 16.70 10.31 -1.21
CA ASN A 198 17.55 9.72 -2.24
C ASN A 198 19.05 9.77 -1.93
N ASN A 199 19.42 9.96 -0.66
CA ASN A 199 20.82 9.87 -0.23
C ASN A 199 21.10 8.46 0.30
N GLN A 200 21.56 7.57 -0.59
CA GLN A 200 21.85 6.19 -0.25
C GLN A 200 23.30 6.01 0.21
N CYS A 201 23.49 5.37 1.36
CA CYS A 201 24.82 4.97 1.82
C CYS A 201 25.39 3.83 0.96
N SER A 202 26.73 3.83 0.80
CA SER A 202 27.50 2.80 0.11
C SER A 202 27.15 1.37 0.58
N LYS A 203 27.53 0.38 -0.22
CA LYS A 203 27.39 -1.02 0.20
C LYS A 203 28.21 -1.25 1.48
N GLY A 204 27.66 -2.00 2.43
CA GLY A 204 28.27 -2.20 3.74
C GLY A 204 27.94 -1.13 4.79
N SER A 205 27.83 0.15 4.42
CA SER A 205 27.57 1.22 5.39
C SER A 205 26.12 1.29 5.87
N LYS A 206 25.96 1.73 7.12
CA LYS A 206 24.68 1.96 7.78
C LYS A 206 24.41 3.46 7.87
N CYS A 207 23.14 3.83 7.97
CA CYS A 207 22.76 5.18 8.32
C CYS A 207 22.63 5.29 9.83
N LEU A 208 23.45 6.13 10.46
CA LEU A 208 23.45 6.38 11.89
C LEU A 208 23.36 7.88 12.11
N TYR A 209 22.33 8.31 12.85
CA TYR A 209 22.08 9.72 13.18
C TYR A 209 22.05 10.67 11.95
N GLY A 210 21.62 10.14 10.80
CA GLY A 210 21.53 10.92 9.55
C GLY A 210 22.82 11.00 8.74
N MET A 211 23.84 10.24 9.12
CA MET A 211 25.12 10.15 8.42
C MET A 211 25.43 8.71 8.05
N CYS A 212 26.07 8.51 6.90
CA CYS A 212 26.56 7.20 6.51
C CYS A 212 27.80 6.86 7.32
N SER A 213 27.79 5.71 8.00
CA SER A 213 28.97 5.21 8.71
C SER A 213 30.07 4.88 7.71
N TYR A 214 31.32 5.09 8.12
CA TYR A 214 32.47 4.48 7.46
C TYR A 214 32.51 3.02 7.94
N ALA A 215 32.49 2.07 7.00
CA ALA A 215 32.53 0.64 7.27
C ALA A 215 33.83 0.07 6.72
#